data_AF-A0A369KLE1-F1
#
_entry.id   AF-A0A369KLE1-F1
#
_cell.length_a   1.000
_cell.length_b   1.000
_cell.length_c   1.000
_cell.angle_alpha   90.00
_cell.angle_beta   90.00
_cell.angle_gamma   90.00
#
_symmetry.space_group_name_H-M   'P 1'
#
loop_
_entity.id
_entity.type
_entity.pdbx_description
1 polymer ?
#
loop_
_entity_poly.entity_id
_entity_poly.type
_entity_poly.pdbx_seq_one_letter_code
_entity_poly.pdbx_strand_id
1 'polypeptide(L)'
;MSYLPLICVSLIVISAIFVAIGWFLIAQTRRNMKAHQFVMTIAAALALLFFIMYALRTILLGNTAFGGPDTIKPYYTGFLIFHILLATSGGVLGLMALFFAYKKNFAKHRKIGPKASVIWFLTAITGVIVYCLLYVVYEPGETTNVFRAIWNH
;
A
#
# COMPACT_ATOMS: atom_id res chain seq x y z
N MET A 1 -11.61 4.38 -19.20
CA MET A 1 -10.90 4.39 -17.90
C MET A 1 -10.13 3.09 -17.74
N SER A 2 -8.89 3.14 -17.25
CA SER A 2 -8.15 1.92 -16.88
C SER A 2 -8.67 1.41 -15.54
N TYR A 3 -9.08 0.14 -15.45
CA TYR A 3 -9.50 -0.49 -14.19
C TYR A 3 -8.32 -0.76 -13.24
N LEU A 4 -7.09 -0.55 -13.70
CA LEU A 4 -5.87 -0.91 -12.98
C LEU A 4 -5.71 -0.19 -11.62
N PRO A 5 -5.96 1.13 -11.48
CA PRO A 5 -5.90 1.81 -10.19
C PRO A 5 -6.92 1.25 -9.18
N LEU A 6 -8.13 0.92 -9.64
CA LEU A 6 -9.17 0.32 -8.81
C LEU A 6 -8.76 -1.07 -8.33
N ILE A 7 -8.16 -1.89 -9.21
CA ILE A 7 -7.65 -3.21 -8.81
C ILE A 7 -6.54 -3.04 -7.77
N CYS A 8 -5.58 -2.13 -7.98
CA CYS A 8 -4.52 -1.86 -7.02
C CYS A 8 -5.07 -1.44 -5.65
N VAL A 9 -6.01 -0.48 -5.60
CA VAL A 9 -6.58 -0.04 -4.32
C VAL A 9 -7.39 -1.16 -3.65
N SER A 10 -8.06 -2.02 -4.42
CA SER A 10 -8.80 -3.16 -3.89
C SER A 10 -7.85 -4.20 -3.26
N LEU A 11 -6.72 -4.50 -3.92
CA LEU A 11 -5.71 -5.43 -3.39
C LEU A 11 -5.15 -4.98 -2.05
N ILE A 12 -4.83 -3.69 -1.90
CA ILE A 12 -4.26 -3.19 -0.65
C ILE A 12 -5.30 -3.12 0.48
N VAL A 13 -6.56 -2.81 0.17
CA VAL A 13 -7.67 -2.84 1.14
C VAL A 13 -7.92 -4.28 1.61
N ILE A 14 -7.99 -5.25 0.70
CA ILE A 14 -8.15 -6.66 1.06
C ILE A 14 -6.94 -7.12 1.88
N SER A 15 -5.72 -6.77 1.47
CA SER A 15 -4.50 -7.06 2.25
C SER A 15 -4.60 -6.52 3.68
N ALA A 16 -5.02 -5.26 3.86
CA ALA A 16 -5.24 -4.67 5.18
C ALA A 16 -6.29 -5.44 6.00
N ILE A 17 -7.41 -5.87 5.41
CA ILE A 17 -8.40 -6.70 6.10
C ILE A 17 -7.77 -8.01 6.60
N PHE A 18 -6.96 -8.69 5.79
CA PHE A 18 -6.24 -9.89 6.23
C PHE A 18 -5.22 -9.59 7.34
N VAL A 19 -4.54 -8.44 7.31
CA VAL A 19 -3.66 -8.00 8.42
C VAL A 19 -4.47 -7.77 9.70
N ALA A 20 -5.66 -7.18 9.62
CA ALA A 20 -6.54 -6.99 10.78
C ALA A 20 -6.98 -8.32 11.38
N ILE A 21 -7.39 -9.27 10.54
CA ILE A 21 -7.71 -10.65 10.97
C ILE A 21 -6.48 -11.30 11.60
N GLY A 22 -5.31 -11.18 10.97
CA GLY A 22 -4.04 -11.71 11.49
C GLY A 22 -3.66 -11.13 12.85
N TRP A 23 -3.83 -9.83 13.04
CA TRP A 23 -3.62 -9.17 14.33
C TRP A 23 -4.58 -9.72 15.38
N PHE A 24 -5.87 -9.81 15.06
CA PHE A 24 -6.88 -10.32 15.99
C PHE A 24 -6.55 -11.75 16.45
N LEU A 25 -6.18 -12.64 15.53
CA LEU A 25 -5.83 -14.04 15.83
C LEU A 25 -4.63 -14.19 16.80
N ILE A 26 -3.69 -13.25 16.78
CA ILE A 26 -2.49 -13.29 17.65
C ILE A 26 -2.63 -12.48 18.94
N ALA A 27 -3.58 -11.54 18.98
CA ALA A 27 -3.92 -10.75 20.16
C ALA A 27 -4.77 -11.55 21.17
N GLN A 28 -5.51 -12.56 20.73
CA GLN A 28 -6.31 -13.42 21.60
C GLN A 28 -5.47 -14.23 22.61
N THR A 29 -6.08 -14.54 23.76
CA THR A 29 -5.47 -15.33 24.86
C THR A 29 -4.95 -16.70 24.42
N ARG A 30 -5.66 -17.38 23.50
CA ARG A 30 -5.29 -18.72 23.01
C ARG A 30 -4.29 -18.72 21.85
N ARG A 31 -3.97 -17.55 21.27
CA ARG A 31 -3.07 -17.33 20.11
C ARG A 31 -3.08 -18.44 19.05
N ASN A 32 -3.88 -18.28 17.99
CA ASN A 32 -3.87 -19.24 16.89
C ASN A 32 -2.74 -18.94 15.89
N MET A 33 -1.55 -19.47 16.16
CA MET A 33 -0.34 -19.20 15.34
C MET A 33 -0.47 -19.71 13.90
N LYS A 34 -1.06 -20.89 13.69
CA LYS A 34 -1.23 -21.47 12.34
C LYS A 34 -2.16 -20.60 11.50
N ALA A 35 -3.30 -20.21 12.06
CA ALA A 35 -4.24 -19.33 11.36
C ALA A 35 -3.63 -17.94 11.11
N HIS A 36 -2.94 -17.36 12.10
CA HIS A 36 -2.21 -16.09 11.95
C HIS A 36 -1.21 -16.17 10.78
N GLN A 37 -0.36 -17.19 10.73
CA GLN A 37 0.63 -17.36 9.66
C GLN A 37 -0.04 -17.47 8.29
N PHE A 38 -1.13 -18.25 8.18
CA PHE A 38 -1.87 -18.41 6.95
C PHE A 38 -2.44 -17.07 6.44
N VAL A 39 -3.18 -16.33 7.27
CA VAL A 39 -3.78 -15.05 6.86
C VAL A 39 -2.73 -13.98 6.59
N MET A 40 -1.63 -13.93 7.35
CA MET A 40 -0.52 -13.01 7.10
C MET A 40 0.23 -13.33 5.80
N THR A 41 0.29 -14.60 5.40
CA THR A 41 0.87 -14.99 4.11
C THR A 41 0.01 -14.52 2.94
N ILE A 42 -1.31 -14.64 3.05
CA ILE A 42 -2.26 -14.09 2.07
C ILE A 42 -2.14 -12.57 2.00
N ALA A 43 -2.13 -11.89 3.15
CA ALA A 43 -1.94 -10.44 3.21
C ALA A 43 -0.66 -9.99 2.48
N ALA A 44 0.46 -10.68 2.74
CA ALA A 44 1.75 -10.40 2.11
C ALA A 44 1.74 -10.67 0.60
N ALA A 45 1.08 -11.74 0.15
CA ALA A 45 0.94 -12.04 -1.28
C ALA A 45 0.12 -10.97 -2.01
N LEU A 46 -0.99 -10.53 -1.42
CA LEU A 46 -1.81 -9.43 -1.97
C LEU A 46 -1.04 -8.11 -2.02
N ALA A 47 -0.28 -7.80 -0.97
CA ALA A 47 0.58 -6.62 -0.92
C ALA A 47 1.67 -6.65 -1.99
N LEU A 48 2.33 -7.81 -2.17
CA LEU A 48 3.34 -8.00 -3.20
C LEU A 48 2.74 -7.82 -4.61
N LEU A 49 1.57 -8.40 -4.85
CA LEU A 49 0.87 -8.25 -6.12
C LEU A 49 0.53 -6.77 -6.40
N PHE A 50 0.05 -6.04 -5.37
CA PHE A 50 -0.16 -4.60 -5.45
C PHE A 50 1.11 -3.85 -5.87
N PHE A 51 2.25 -4.10 -5.22
CA PHE A 51 3.50 -3.42 -5.55
C PHE A 51 3.97 -3.71 -6.98
N ILE A 52 3.87 -4.97 -7.42
CA ILE A 52 4.21 -5.36 -8.79
C ILE A 52 3.31 -4.62 -9.79
N MET A 53 2.00 -4.65 -9.60
CA MET A 53 1.05 -3.99 -10.50
C MET A 53 1.23 -2.46 -10.51
N TYR A 54 1.45 -1.85 -9.35
CA TYR A 54 1.71 -0.41 -9.23
C TYR A 54 3.02 -0.01 -9.94
N ALA A 55 4.09 -0.78 -9.75
CA ALA A 55 5.37 -0.53 -10.42
C ALA A 55 5.25 -0.67 -11.94
N LEU A 56 4.63 -1.76 -12.42
CA LEU A 56 4.39 -1.97 -13.86
C LEU A 56 3.56 -0.85 -14.46
N ARG A 57 2.46 -0.44 -13.80
CA ARG A 57 1.65 0.71 -14.23
C ARG A 57 2.51 1.96 -14.36
N THR A 58 3.31 2.25 -13.33
CA THR A 58 4.14 3.45 -13.26
C THR A 58 5.19 3.47 -14.37
N ILE A 59 5.84 2.33 -14.62
CA ILE A 59 6.89 2.21 -15.64
C ILE A 59 6.31 2.30 -17.06
N LEU A 60 5.21 1.60 -17.32
CA LEU A 60 4.64 1.46 -18.67
C LEU A 60 3.73 2.64 -19.04
N LEU A 61 2.80 2.98 -18.15
CA LEU A 61 1.73 3.95 -18.40
C LEU A 61 2.01 5.32 -17.77
N GLY A 62 2.84 5.38 -16.74
CA GLY A 62 3.18 6.61 -16.03
C GLY A 62 2.26 6.95 -14.86
N ASN A 63 2.44 8.15 -14.30
CA ASN A 63 1.67 8.65 -13.16
C ASN A 63 0.54 9.55 -13.64
N THR A 64 -0.62 9.43 -12.97
CA THR A 64 -1.75 10.33 -13.22
C THR A 64 -1.51 11.63 -12.48
N ALA A 65 -1.55 12.75 -13.21
CA ALA A 65 -1.48 14.08 -12.60
C ALA A 65 -2.75 14.38 -11.80
N PHE A 66 -2.61 15.21 -10.76
CA PHE A 66 -3.77 15.73 -10.03
C PHE A 66 -4.52 16.73 -10.93
N GLY A 67 -5.80 16.46 -11.20
CA GLY A 67 -6.65 17.31 -12.05
C GLY A 67 -7.58 18.25 -11.27
N GLY A 68 -7.40 18.37 -9.95
CA GLY A 68 -8.11 19.36 -9.14
C GLY A 68 -7.53 20.79 -9.27
N PRO A 69 -8.15 21.79 -8.62
CA PRO A 69 -7.73 23.19 -8.72
C PRO A 69 -6.27 23.42 -8.29
N ASP A 70 -5.61 24.39 -8.92
CA ASP A 70 -4.21 24.74 -8.63
C ASP A 70 -3.99 25.19 -7.17
N THR A 71 -5.02 25.76 -6.54
CA THR A 71 -4.99 26.15 -5.11
C THR A 71 -4.93 24.95 -4.17
N ILE A 72 -5.45 23.79 -4.59
CA ILE A 72 -5.49 22.55 -3.79
C ILE A 72 -4.26 21.66 -4.08
N LYS A 73 -3.67 21.79 -5.26
CA LYS A 73 -2.55 20.97 -5.73
C LYS A 73 -1.36 20.88 -4.73
N PRO A 74 -0.90 21.96 -4.08
CA PRO A 74 0.19 21.86 -3.09
C PRO A 74 -0.16 20.97 -1.88
N TYR A 75 -1.40 21.07 -1.39
CA TYR A 75 -1.89 20.24 -0.28
C TYR A 75 -1.99 18.78 -0.67
N TYR A 76 -2.51 18.50 -1.87
CA TYR A 76 -2.51 17.15 -2.44
C TYR A 76 -1.08 16.60 -2.56
N THR A 77 -0.15 17.39 -3.10
CA THR A 77 1.26 16.96 -3.25
C THR A 77 1.90 16.66 -1.89
N GLY A 78 1.69 17.52 -0.89
CA GLY A 78 2.17 17.27 0.47
C GLY A 78 1.58 15.99 1.08
N PHE A 79 0.27 15.78 0.89
CA PHE A 79 -0.40 14.55 1.33
C PHE A 79 0.10 13.30 0.60
N LEU A 80 0.36 13.40 -0.70
CA LEU A 80 0.91 12.31 -1.51
C LEU A 80 2.31 11.93 -1.03
N ILE A 81 3.18 12.90 -0.74
CA ILE A 81 4.52 12.65 -0.18
C ILE A 81 4.38 11.92 1.17
N PHE A 82 3.49 12.40 2.03
CA PHE A 82 3.20 11.74 3.31
C PHE A 82 2.76 10.28 3.13
N HIS A 83 1.84 10.02 2.20
CA HIS A 83 1.40 8.66 1.88
C HIS A 83 2.56 7.79 1.39
N ILE A 84 3.42 8.30 0.50
CA ILE A 84 4.59 7.56 -0.01
C ILE A 84 5.54 7.20 1.13
N LEU A 85 5.83 8.14 2.04
CA LEU A 85 6.69 7.87 3.20
C LEU A 85 6.11 6.80 4.12
N LEU A 86 4.80 6.82 4.35
CA LEU A 86 4.09 5.77 5.08
C LEU A 86 4.17 4.43 4.34
N ALA A 87 3.95 4.41 3.03
CA ALA A 87 3.99 3.21 2.22
C ALA A 87 5.36 2.56 2.21
N THR A 88 6.42 3.35 2.02
CA THR A 88 7.80 2.87 2.07
C THR A 88 8.14 2.33 3.47
N SER A 89 7.79 3.06 4.52
CA SER A 89 8.05 2.62 5.90
C SER A 89 7.29 1.33 6.24
N GLY A 90 6.02 1.24 5.84
CA GLY A 90 5.18 0.06 6.02
C GLY A 90 5.71 -1.15 5.27
N GLY A 91 6.15 -0.96 4.02
CA GLY A 91 6.78 -2.01 3.22
C GLY A 91 8.06 -2.55 3.86
N VAL A 92 8.96 -1.67 4.31
CA VAL A 92 10.20 -2.06 4.99
C VAL A 92 9.90 -2.85 6.27
N LEU A 93 9.01 -2.33 7.13
CA LEU A 93 8.64 -3.02 8.36
C LEU A 93 7.93 -4.35 8.12
N GLY A 94 7.09 -4.44 7.08
CA GLY A 94 6.45 -5.68 6.65
C GLY A 94 7.48 -6.73 6.23
N LEU A 95 8.46 -6.35 5.40
CA LEU A 95 9.56 -7.23 4.99
C LEU A 95 10.39 -7.70 6.19
N MET A 96 10.71 -6.80 7.13
CA MET A 96 11.40 -7.19 8.37
C MET A 96 10.58 -8.18 9.20
N ALA A 97 9.26 -7.99 9.30
CA ALA A 97 8.38 -8.89 10.04
C ALA A 97 8.34 -10.29 9.43
N LEU A 98 8.26 -10.37 8.09
CA LEU A 98 8.35 -11.62 7.35
C LEU A 98 9.73 -12.27 7.50
N PHE A 99 10.81 -11.49 7.43
CA PHE A 99 12.18 -11.99 7.61
C PHE A 99 12.39 -12.62 8.99
N PHE A 100 11.95 -11.96 10.07
CA PHE A 100 12.07 -12.53 11.41
C PHE A 100 11.16 -13.75 11.61
N ALA A 101 9.97 -13.78 11.01
CA ALA A 101 9.12 -14.97 11.01
C ALA A 101 9.81 -16.15 10.30
N TYR A 102 10.40 -15.91 9.12
CA TYR A 102 11.14 -16.92 8.35
C TYR A 102 12.35 -17.46 9.12
N LYS A 103 13.10 -16.59 9.80
CA LYS A 103 14.22 -16.97 10.69
C LYS A 103 13.77 -17.58 12.02
N LYS A 104 12.46 -17.80 12.23
CA LYS A 104 11.86 -18.29 13.49
C LYS A 104 12.22 -17.42 14.71
N ASN A 105 12.61 -16.16 14.51
CA ASN A 105 12.93 -15.21 15.58
C ASN A 105 11.66 -14.48 16.02
N PHE A 106 10.77 -15.21 16.70
CA PHE A 106 9.47 -14.69 17.12
C PHE A 106 9.55 -13.57 18.16
N ALA A 107 10.64 -13.50 18.93
CA ALA A 107 10.88 -12.41 19.87
C ALA A 107 11.02 -11.05 19.15
N LYS A 108 11.82 -11.00 18.08
CA LYS A 108 11.92 -9.78 17.24
C LYS A 108 10.64 -9.54 16.45
N HIS A 109 10.05 -10.59 15.86
CA HIS A 109 8.77 -10.47 15.13
C HIS A 109 7.68 -9.84 16.00
N ARG A 110 7.53 -10.25 17.27
CA ARG A 110 6.52 -9.69 18.19
C ARG A 110 6.76 -8.21 18.52
N LYS A 111 8.01 -7.74 18.50
CA LYS A 111 8.35 -6.33 18.74
C LYS A 111 8.01 -5.44 17.54
N ILE A 112 8.21 -5.94 16.33
CA ILE A 112 8.04 -5.15 15.11
C ILE A 112 6.67 -5.32 14.44
N GLY A 113 6.04 -6.50 14.58
CA GLY A 113 4.77 -6.84 13.94
C GLY A 113 3.66 -5.82 14.24
N PRO A 114 3.41 -5.45 15.50
CA PRO A 114 2.42 -4.42 15.82
C PRO A 114 2.71 -3.06 15.17
N LYS A 115 3.98 -2.62 15.16
CA LYS A 115 4.38 -1.36 14.53
C LYS A 115 4.18 -1.40 13.01
N ALA A 116 4.59 -2.52 12.39
CA ALA A 116 4.42 -2.75 10.96
C ALA A 116 2.94 -2.69 10.58
N SER A 117 2.08 -3.38 11.32
CA SER A 117 0.66 -3.43 11.04
C SER A 117 -0.06 -2.09 11.25
N VAL A 118 0.29 -1.29 12.28
CA VAL A 118 -0.27 0.06 12.45
C VAL A 118 0.08 0.95 11.26
N ILE A 119 1.35 0.98 10.87
CA ILE A 119 1.79 1.77 9.72
C ILE A 119 1.12 1.27 8.44
N TRP A 120 0.96 -0.05 8.29
CA TRP A 120 0.27 -0.65 7.16
C TRP A 120 -1.19 -0.19 7.04
N PHE A 121 -1.94 -0.12 8.15
CA PHE A 121 -3.30 0.41 8.14
C PHE A 121 -3.36 1.88 7.74
N LEU A 122 -2.47 2.71 8.28
CA LEU A 122 -2.37 4.12 7.91
C LEU A 122 -2.06 4.27 6.41
N THR A 123 -1.14 3.48 5.89
CA THR A 123 -0.81 3.43 4.46
C THR A 123 -2.02 3.04 3.62
N ALA A 124 -2.75 1.98 3.98
CA ALA A 124 -3.91 1.54 3.20
C ALA A 124 -5.02 2.60 3.18
N ILE A 125 -5.33 3.21 4.33
CA ILE A 125 -6.35 4.27 4.45
C ILE A 125 -5.94 5.49 3.61
N THR A 126 -4.71 5.97 3.77
CA THR A 126 -4.21 7.12 2.99
C THR A 126 -4.15 6.81 1.50
N GLY A 127 -3.84 5.58 1.11
CA GLY A 127 -3.86 5.13 -0.29
C GLY A 127 -5.25 5.15 -0.91
N VAL A 128 -6.28 4.75 -0.16
CA VAL A 128 -7.68 4.90 -0.58
C VAL A 128 -8.03 6.37 -0.78
N ILE A 129 -7.58 7.26 0.13
CA ILE A 129 -7.81 8.70 -0.01
C ILE A 129 -7.11 9.24 -1.27
N VAL A 130 -5.85 8.86 -1.53
CA VAL A 130 -5.16 9.23 -2.79
C VAL A 130 -5.95 8.78 -4.01
N TYR A 131 -6.45 7.54 -4.01
CA TYR A 131 -7.29 7.03 -5.10
C TYR A 131 -8.56 7.86 -5.28
N CYS A 132 -9.28 8.16 -4.19
CA CYS A 132 -10.48 8.98 -4.25
C CYS A 132 -10.19 10.38 -4.80
N LEU A 133 -9.11 11.02 -4.34
CA LEU A 133 -8.73 12.35 -4.82
C LEU A 133 -8.36 12.34 -6.32
N LEU A 134 -7.74 11.28 -6.83
CA LEU A 134 -7.33 11.20 -8.24
C LEU A 134 -8.43 10.75 -9.20
N TYR A 135 -9.41 9.96 -8.74
CA TYR A 135 -10.33 9.24 -9.63
C TYR A 135 -11.82 9.37 -9.28
N VAL A 136 -12.17 9.93 -8.11
CA VAL A 136 -13.56 10.02 -7.65
C VAL A 136 -13.98 11.46 -7.39
N VAL A 137 -13.15 12.22 -6.68
CA VAL A 137 -13.46 13.60 -6.24
C VAL A 137 -13.12 14.61 -7.33
N TYR A 138 -11.97 14.44 -8.00
CA TYR A 138 -11.53 15.29 -9.09
C TYR A 138 -11.42 14.49 -10.38
N GLU A 139 -11.52 15.20 -11.51
CA GLU A 139 -11.24 14.59 -12.80
C GLU A 139 -9.76 14.18 -12.88
N PRO A 140 -9.46 12.97 -13.36
CA PRO A 140 -8.07 12.54 -13.50
C PRO A 140 -7.33 13.45 -14.49
N GLY A 141 -6.19 14.01 -14.07
CA GLY A 141 -5.31 14.73 -14.97
C GLY A 141 -4.66 13.81 -15.99
N GLU A 142 -3.87 14.39 -16.90
CA GLU A 142 -3.14 13.61 -17.89
C GLU A 142 -2.26 12.55 -17.23
N THR A 143 -2.27 11.35 -17.81
CA THR A 143 -1.37 10.27 -17.40
C THR A 143 -0.22 10.24 -18.39
N THR A 144 0.96 10.64 -17.94
CA THR A 144 2.16 10.72 -18.76
C THR A 144 3.25 9.82 -18.18
N ASN A 145 3.98 9.11 -19.05
CA ASN A 145 5.16 8.36 -18.64
C ASN A 145 6.42 9.21 -18.85
N VAL A 146 7.46 8.92 -18.07
CA VAL A 146 8.74 9.65 -18.11
C VAL A 146 9.41 9.59 -19.49
N PHE A 147 9.28 8.47 -20.22
CA PHE A 147 9.85 8.31 -21.56
C PHE A 147 9.20 9.23 -22.60
N ARG A 148 7.88 9.38 -22.55
CA ARG A 148 7.06 10.23 -23.43
C ARG A 148 7.24 11.70 -23.08
N ALA A 149 7.52 12.03 -21.82
CA ALA A 149 7.88 13.39 -21.41
C ALA A 149 9.27 13.83 -21.91
N ILE A 150 10.21 12.90 -22.06
CA ILE A 150 11.60 13.20 -22.47
C ILE A 150 11.79 13.07 -23.99
N TRP A 151 11.16 12.08 -24.64
CA TRP A 151 11.45 11.70 -26.02
C TRP A 151 10.39 12.18 -27.04
N ASN A 152 9.33 12.86 -26.61
CA ASN A 152 8.41 13.52 -27.53
C ASN A 152 9.06 14.80 -28.10
N HIS A 153 9.84 14.62 -29.17
CA HIS A 153 9.98 15.58 -30.25
C HIS A 153 9.14 15.11 -31.44
#